data_AF-A0A7V2MK40-F1
#
_entry.id   AF-A0A7V2MK40-F1
#
_cell.length_a   1.000
_cell.length_b   1.000
_cell.length_c   1.000
_cell.angle_alpha   90.00
_cell.angle_beta   90.00
_cell.angle_gamma   90.00
#
_symmetry.space_group_name_H-M   'P 1'
#
loop_
_entity.id
_entity.type
_entity.pdbx_description
1 polymer ?
#
loop_
_entity_poly.entity_id
_entity_poly.type
_entity_poly.pdbx_seq_one_letter_code
_entity_poly.pdbx_strand_id
1 'polypeptide(L)'
;MRVWTFGSLTVLALAAPPDWTGFRGPGANGVSEEPNLPETWSSTRNVVWKTRIPGAGWSSPVVAGGRIYLTSAISAEEKEPPKKGLYFGGNRGKPSDVHRWMVYAIDFDTGRIAWEREVHRGVPPTARHLKNTYASETPVADGGRVYAYFGAIGLFCFSRDGKLQWSYPVKARETRYGWGTAASPVLHEGRVYIVNDNDEESWLAAIDKATGREIWRVARDEKSNWATPFVWTHGGRTEIVTSGTHRVRSYDSDGKLLWQLGGMSSIVIPTPFARHGLLYLASGYVGDQVRPVFAVRPGARGDISLKPGETSNAHIAWFHPQAGPYNPSPLVYGDYYYTLFDRGFFTAHDARTGKEVYSRVRIDPAASAFTASPWAYNGKIFALSEDGDTFVIAAGSEFRLIAKNSLDEMCMATPAIARGSLLIRSASHLYRIGVK
;
A
#
# COMPACT_ATOMS: atom_id res chain seq x y z
N MET A 1 29.43 -58.36 -13.51
CA MET A 1 28.18 -58.39 -12.72
C MET A 1 27.95 -56.98 -12.17
N ARG A 2 26.84 -56.35 -12.59
CA ARG A 2 26.25 -55.03 -12.26
C ARG A 2 27.07 -53.98 -11.50
N VAL A 3 27.44 -52.91 -12.23
CA VAL A 3 27.79 -51.59 -11.69
C VAL A 3 26.49 -50.87 -11.32
N TRP A 4 26.36 -50.39 -10.09
CA TRP A 4 25.22 -49.60 -9.64
C TRP A 4 25.60 -48.11 -9.66
N THR A 5 25.05 -47.38 -10.61
CA THR A 5 25.09 -45.91 -10.62
C THR A 5 24.00 -45.38 -9.69
N PHE A 6 24.39 -44.76 -8.58
CA PHE A 6 23.48 -43.99 -7.73
C PHE A 6 23.22 -42.63 -8.40
N GLY A 7 22.04 -42.46 -8.99
CA GLY A 7 21.56 -41.15 -9.43
C GLY A 7 21.18 -40.30 -8.22
N SER A 8 21.89 -39.19 -8.02
CA SER A 8 21.52 -38.19 -7.01
C SER A 8 20.25 -37.45 -7.47
N LEU A 9 19.14 -37.67 -6.78
CA LEU A 9 17.91 -36.91 -6.97
C LEU A 9 18.06 -35.55 -6.25
N THR A 10 18.39 -34.51 -7.01
CA THR A 10 18.32 -33.13 -6.52
C THR A 10 16.85 -32.73 -6.39
N VAL A 11 16.29 -32.84 -5.18
CA VAL A 11 14.99 -32.26 -4.86
C VAL A 11 15.16 -30.74 -4.85
N LEU A 12 14.71 -30.07 -5.92
CA LEU A 12 14.50 -28.62 -5.86
C LEU A 12 13.42 -28.37 -4.82
N ALA A 13 13.82 -27.91 -3.64
CA ALA A 13 12.90 -27.31 -2.69
C ALA A 13 12.25 -26.11 -3.38
N LEU A 14 11.00 -26.25 -3.80
CA LEU A 14 10.17 -25.11 -4.16
C LEU A 14 10.13 -24.21 -2.92
N ALA A 15 10.87 -23.10 -2.98
CA ALA A 15 10.80 -22.08 -1.95
C ALA A 15 9.32 -21.73 -1.76
N ALA A 16 8.87 -21.74 -0.50
CA ALA A 16 7.52 -21.28 -0.19
C ALA A 16 7.34 -19.89 -0.82
N PRO A 17 6.19 -19.61 -1.46
CA PRO A 17 5.94 -18.28 -2.00
C PRO A 17 6.17 -17.24 -0.89
N PRO A 18 6.86 -16.13 -1.18
CA PRO A 18 7.16 -15.15 -0.14
C PRO A 18 5.87 -14.62 0.48
N ASP A 19 5.90 -14.41 1.80
CA ASP A 19 4.80 -13.78 2.53
C ASP A 19 4.49 -12.39 1.94
N TRP A 20 3.21 -12.05 1.82
CA TRP A 20 2.77 -10.72 1.40
C TRP A 20 2.60 -9.83 2.62
N THR A 21 3.73 -9.31 3.08
CA THR A 21 3.85 -8.73 4.41
C THR A 21 3.32 -7.30 4.55
N GLY A 22 2.96 -6.62 3.47
CA GLY A 22 2.45 -5.25 3.53
C GLY A 22 1.84 -4.74 2.23
N PHE A 23 1.34 -3.50 2.29
CA PHE A 23 0.91 -2.74 1.11
C PHE A 23 2.06 -2.65 0.09
N ARG A 24 1.75 -2.82 -1.21
CA ARG A 24 2.72 -2.94 -2.33
C ARG A 24 3.65 -4.17 -2.30
N GLY A 25 3.25 -5.21 -1.57
CA GLY A 25 3.89 -6.51 -1.61
C GLY A 25 5.11 -6.65 -0.70
N PRO A 26 5.89 -7.73 -0.87
CA PRO A 26 7.08 -7.99 -0.08
C PRO A 26 8.03 -6.78 -0.12
N GLY A 27 8.31 -6.18 1.04
CA GLY A 27 9.19 -5.01 1.16
C GLY A 27 8.59 -3.67 0.74
N ALA A 28 7.28 -3.59 0.45
CA ALA A 28 6.51 -2.36 0.20
C ALA A 28 7.03 -1.43 -0.93
N ASN A 29 7.82 -1.98 -1.87
CA ASN A 29 8.53 -1.18 -2.87
C ASN A 29 7.81 -1.10 -4.23
N GLY A 30 6.86 -1.98 -4.54
CA GLY A 30 6.18 -2.01 -5.84
C GLY A 30 7.11 -2.29 -7.04
N VAL A 31 8.20 -3.01 -6.83
CA VAL A 31 9.15 -3.40 -7.88
C VAL A 31 9.17 -4.92 -8.02
N SER A 32 9.20 -5.40 -9.26
CA SER A 32 9.42 -6.82 -9.55
C SER A 32 10.55 -7.02 -10.56
N GLU A 33 11.29 -8.10 -10.36
CA GLU A 33 12.32 -8.61 -11.27
C GLU A 33 11.85 -9.90 -11.97
N GLU A 34 10.57 -10.27 -11.83
CA GLU A 34 10.02 -11.45 -12.50
C GLU A 34 10.11 -11.28 -14.03
N PRO A 35 10.63 -12.29 -14.74
CA PRO A 35 10.68 -12.23 -16.20
C PRO A 35 9.26 -12.33 -16.78
N ASN A 36 9.07 -11.82 -17.99
CA ASN A 36 7.85 -11.98 -18.79
C ASN A 36 6.57 -11.37 -18.19
N LEU A 37 6.68 -10.29 -17.42
CA LEU A 37 5.51 -9.52 -16.99
C LEU A 37 4.85 -8.77 -18.16
N PRO A 38 3.51 -8.63 -18.16
CA PRO A 38 2.76 -8.08 -19.29
C PRO A 38 2.96 -6.57 -19.42
N GLU A 39 3.37 -6.08 -20.60
CA GLU A 39 3.58 -4.63 -20.81
C GLU A 39 2.41 -3.94 -21.53
N THR A 40 1.61 -4.73 -22.24
CA THR A 40 0.42 -4.26 -22.97
C THR A 40 -0.81 -5.06 -22.56
N TRP A 41 -1.96 -4.41 -22.41
CA TRP A 41 -3.24 -5.04 -22.10
C TRP A 41 -4.40 -4.11 -22.40
N SER A 42 -5.60 -4.66 -22.37
CA SER A 42 -6.86 -3.90 -22.34
C SER A 42 -7.86 -4.60 -21.42
N SER A 43 -9.12 -4.18 -21.44
CA SER A 43 -10.23 -4.90 -20.81
C SER A 43 -10.42 -6.34 -21.34
N THR A 44 -9.81 -6.70 -22.48
CA THR A 44 -9.92 -8.02 -23.12
C THR A 44 -8.59 -8.62 -23.58
N ARG A 45 -7.57 -7.81 -23.90
CA ARG A 45 -6.25 -8.26 -24.35
C ARG A 45 -5.34 -8.57 -23.16
N ASN A 46 -4.62 -9.69 -23.22
CA ASN A 46 -3.72 -10.17 -22.16
C ASN A 46 -4.41 -10.33 -20.80
N VAL A 47 -5.72 -10.53 -20.81
CA VAL A 47 -6.52 -10.90 -19.64
C VAL A 47 -6.56 -12.42 -19.57
N VAL A 48 -6.01 -12.98 -18.48
CA VAL A 48 -6.10 -14.41 -18.17
C VAL A 48 -7.51 -14.72 -17.66
N TRP A 49 -7.99 -13.93 -16.71
CA TRP A 49 -9.37 -13.94 -16.23
C TRP A 49 -9.76 -12.57 -15.67
N LYS A 50 -11.07 -12.35 -15.56
CA LYS A 50 -11.70 -11.17 -14.95
C LYS A 50 -12.84 -11.65 -14.05
N THR A 51 -12.88 -11.18 -12.81
CA THR A 51 -13.85 -11.61 -11.80
C THR A 51 -14.54 -10.43 -11.17
N ARG A 52 -15.87 -10.43 -11.16
CA ARG A 52 -16.65 -9.42 -10.43
C ARG A 52 -16.46 -9.62 -8.93
N ILE A 53 -16.11 -8.56 -8.22
CA ILE A 53 -15.95 -8.57 -6.76
C ILE A 53 -17.16 -7.86 -6.14
N PRO A 54 -17.99 -8.55 -5.33
CA PRO A 54 -19.12 -7.90 -4.67
C PRO A 54 -18.63 -6.88 -3.63
N GLY A 55 -19.41 -5.81 -3.43
CA GLY A 55 -19.04 -4.73 -2.51
C GLY A 55 -18.18 -3.63 -3.14
N ALA A 56 -17.95 -2.55 -2.40
CA ALA A 56 -17.00 -1.51 -2.75
C ALA A 56 -15.73 -1.71 -1.91
N GLY A 57 -14.55 -1.47 -2.47
CA GLY A 57 -13.30 -1.59 -1.73
C GLY A 57 -12.11 -1.13 -2.56
N TRP A 58 -11.13 -0.51 -1.90
CA TRP A 58 -9.90 -0.03 -2.54
C TRP A 58 -8.64 -0.72 -2.03
N SER A 59 -8.79 -1.78 -1.23
CA SER A 59 -7.66 -2.62 -0.85
C SER A 59 -6.97 -3.20 -2.08
N SER A 60 -5.64 -3.17 -2.03
CA SER A 60 -4.80 -3.78 -3.07
C SER A 60 -4.94 -5.30 -3.04
N PRO A 61 -4.81 -5.99 -4.18
CA PRO A 61 -4.78 -7.45 -4.18
C PRO A 61 -3.55 -7.97 -3.41
N VAL A 62 -3.72 -9.09 -2.71
CA VAL A 62 -2.67 -9.71 -1.88
C VAL A 62 -2.55 -11.16 -2.28
N VAL A 63 -1.36 -11.62 -2.68
CA VAL A 63 -1.17 -12.99 -3.19
C VAL A 63 -0.40 -13.83 -2.19
N ALA A 64 -1.00 -14.93 -1.72
CA ALA A 64 -0.33 -15.92 -0.87
C ALA A 64 -0.99 -17.30 -1.00
N GLY A 65 -0.20 -18.38 -0.94
CA GLY A 65 -0.73 -19.75 -0.93
C GLY A 65 -1.63 -20.13 -2.12
N GLY A 66 -1.40 -19.53 -3.30
CA GLY A 66 -2.24 -19.73 -4.49
C GLY A 66 -3.61 -19.03 -4.43
N ARG A 67 -3.81 -18.14 -3.47
CA ARG A 67 -5.02 -17.31 -3.33
C ARG A 67 -4.68 -15.83 -3.53
N ILE A 68 -5.70 -15.07 -3.91
CA ILE A 68 -5.70 -13.61 -3.92
C ILE A 68 -6.71 -13.14 -2.88
N TYR A 69 -6.30 -12.27 -1.97
CA TYR A 69 -7.16 -11.75 -0.90
C TYR A 69 -7.55 -10.30 -1.16
N LEU A 70 -8.82 -9.98 -0.90
CA LEU A 70 -9.40 -8.64 -1.03
C LEU A 70 -10.40 -8.37 0.09
N THR A 71 -10.60 -7.10 0.41
CA THR A 71 -11.64 -6.61 1.32
C THR A 71 -12.67 -5.75 0.59
N SER A 72 -13.93 -5.75 1.06
CA SER A 72 -14.98 -4.86 0.56
C SER A 72 -16.02 -4.55 1.64
N ALA A 73 -16.84 -3.52 1.43
CA ALA A 73 -18.09 -3.30 2.13
C ALA A 73 -19.29 -3.38 1.16
N ILE A 74 -20.33 -4.11 1.55
CA ILE A 74 -21.59 -4.21 0.81
C ILE A 74 -22.66 -3.43 1.57
N SER A 75 -23.16 -2.35 0.97
CA SER A 75 -24.35 -1.60 1.42
C SER A 75 -25.63 -2.33 1.02
N ALA A 76 -26.68 -2.22 1.86
CA ALA A 76 -28.00 -2.77 1.56
C ALA A 76 -28.79 -1.88 0.59
N GLU A 77 -28.41 -0.61 0.46
CA GLU A 77 -29.01 0.36 -0.45
C GLU A 77 -28.19 0.56 -1.74
N GLU A 78 -28.76 1.31 -2.68
CA GLU A 78 -28.11 1.60 -3.96
C GLU A 78 -26.83 2.42 -3.75
N LYS A 79 -25.78 2.06 -4.49
CA LYS A 79 -24.46 2.66 -4.35
C LYS A 79 -24.35 3.92 -5.19
N GLU A 80 -23.90 5.02 -4.59
CA GLU A 80 -23.33 6.14 -5.34
C GLU A 80 -22.20 5.59 -6.25
N PRO A 81 -22.25 5.82 -7.57
CA PRO A 81 -21.17 5.42 -8.46
C PRO A 81 -19.84 6.06 -8.01
N PRO A 82 -18.71 5.33 -8.09
CA PRO A 82 -17.40 5.90 -7.82
C PRO A 82 -17.16 7.14 -8.68
N LYS A 83 -16.69 8.21 -8.04
CA LYS A 83 -16.30 9.45 -8.71
C LYS A 83 -14.78 9.49 -8.77
N LYS A 84 -14.25 10.00 -9.89
CA LYS A 84 -12.82 10.21 -10.16
C LYS A 84 -12.39 11.65 -9.83
N GLY A 85 -11.14 11.85 -9.42
CA GLY A 85 -10.54 13.17 -9.23
C GLY A 85 -9.89 13.41 -7.87
N LEU A 86 -9.36 14.62 -7.72
CA LEU A 86 -8.92 15.18 -6.45
C LEU A 86 -10.04 16.06 -5.88
N TYR A 87 -10.36 15.89 -4.60
CA TYR A 87 -11.51 16.53 -3.98
C TYR A 87 -11.10 17.52 -2.89
N PHE A 88 -11.68 18.71 -2.94
CA PHE A 88 -11.79 19.59 -1.78
C PHE A 88 -13.24 19.48 -1.30
N GLY A 89 -13.46 18.71 -0.23
CA GLY A 89 -14.80 18.27 0.19
C GLY A 89 -15.01 16.78 -0.07
N GLY A 90 -16.25 16.35 -0.27
CA GLY A 90 -16.54 14.92 -0.49
C GLY A 90 -16.78 14.13 0.79
N ASN A 91 -17.29 14.78 1.82
CA ASN A 91 -17.70 14.14 3.06
C ASN A 91 -19.10 13.52 2.87
N ARG A 92 -19.28 12.28 3.31
CA ARG A 92 -20.58 11.60 3.42
C ARG A 92 -20.86 11.45 4.89
N GLY A 93 -22.06 11.86 5.30
CA GLY A 93 -22.54 11.60 6.66
C GLY A 93 -22.55 10.10 6.96
N LYS A 94 -22.76 9.78 8.25
CA LYS A 94 -22.99 8.39 8.67
C LYS A 94 -24.21 7.85 7.89
N PRO A 95 -24.07 6.74 7.17
CA PRO A 95 -25.20 6.15 6.46
C PRO A 95 -26.23 5.61 7.46
N SER A 96 -27.47 5.43 7.00
CA SER A 96 -28.56 4.82 7.78
C SER A 96 -28.76 3.34 7.45
N ASP A 97 -28.23 2.87 6.32
CA ASP A 97 -28.42 1.51 5.85
C ASP A 97 -27.43 0.53 6.47
N VAL A 98 -27.77 -0.76 6.43
CA VAL A 98 -26.93 -1.84 6.96
C VAL A 98 -25.85 -2.20 5.94
N HIS A 99 -24.61 -2.25 6.40
CA HIS A 99 -23.45 -2.67 5.60
C HIS A 99 -22.94 -4.03 6.07
N ARG A 100 -22.27 -4.76 5.18
CA ARG A 100 -21.56 -6.02 5.44
C ARG A 100 -20.10 -5.86 5.07
N TRP A 101 -19.19 -6.13 6.00
CA TRP A 101 -17.74 -6.10 5.77
C TRP A 101 -17.27 -7.47 5.35
N MET A 102 -16.66 -7.56 4.18
CA MET A 102 -16.38 -8.81 3.50
C MET A 102 -14.88 -9.00 3.27
N VAL A 103 -14.44 -10.25 3.44
CA VAL A 103 -13.12 -10.73 3.01
C VAL A 103 -13.33 -11.81 1.95
N TYR A 104 -12.63 -11.70 0.83
CA TYR A 104 -12.67 -12.68 -0.25
C TYR A 104 -11.31 -13.36 -0.40
N ALA A 105 -11.35 -14.65 -0.72
CA ALA A 105 -10.23 -15.33 -1.35
C ALA A 105 -10.62 -15.78 -2.76
N ILE A 106 -9.84 -15.35 -3.73
CA ILE A 106 -9.99 -15.70 -5.14
C ILE A 106 -8.89 -16.73 -5.48
N ASP A 107 -9.26 -17.78 -6.20
CA ASP A 107 -8.30 -18.71 -6.77
C ASP A 107 -7.42 -18.00 -7.81
N PHE A 108 -6.09 -18.04 -7.62
CA PHE A 108 -5.17 -17.31 -8.49
C PHE A 108 -5.24 -17.79 -9.95
N ASP A 109 -5.41 -19.09 -10.16
CA ASP A 109 -5.31 -19.70 -11.47
C ASP A 109 -6.63 -19.58 -12.23
N THR A 110 -7.77 -19.79 -11.56
CA THR A 110 -9.09 -19.77 -12.22
C THR A 110 -9.86 -18.47 -12.06
N GLY A 111 -9.46 -17.57 -11.17
CA GLY A 111 -10.19 -16.34 -10.86
C GLY A 111 -11.51 -16.55 -10.11
N ARG A 112 -11.86 -17.77 -9.70
CA ARG A 112 -13.12 -18.03 -8.99
C ARG A 112 -13.01 -17.60 -7.54
N ILE A 113 -14.07 -17.05 -6.97
CA ILE A 113 -14.14 -16.83 -5.51
C ILE A 113 -14.13 -18.21 -4.85
N ALA A 114 -13.05 -18.54 -4.17
CA ALA A 114 -12.87 -19.79 -3.46
C ALA A 114 -13.65 -19.78 -2.14
N TRP A 115 -13.68 -18.63 -1.47
CA TRP A 115 -14.55 -18.38 -0.33
C TRP A 115 -14.76 -16.88 -0.12
N GLU A 116 -15.85 -16.54 0.58
CA GLU A 116 -16.16 -15.20 1.09
C GLU A 116 -16.54 -15.29 2.57
N ARG A 117 -16.19 -14.27 3.35
CA ARG A 117 -16.53 -14.18 4.77
C ARG A 117 -17.03 -12.79 5.12
N GLU A 118 -18.20 -12.75 5.75
CA GLU A 118 -18.71 -11.57 6.42
C GLU A 118 -18.09 -11.50 7.82
N VAL A 119 -17.32 -10.46 8.10
CA VAL A 119 -16.67 -10.26 9.41
C VAL A 119 -17.51 -9.38 10.34
N HIS A 120 -18.39 -8.55 9.76
CA HIS A 120 -19.27 -7.66 10.50
C HIS A 120 -20.49 -7.30 9.67
N ARG A 121 -21.60 -7.04 10.36
CA ARG A 121 -22.83 -6.50 9.80
C ARG A 121 -23.41 -5.47 10.74
N GLY A 122 -23.74 -4.31 10.21
CA GLY A 122 -24.31 -3.22 10.98
C GLY A 122 -24.34 -1.93 10.19
N VAL A 123 -24.97 -0.91 10.76
CA VAL A 123 -24.88 0.45 10.22
C VAL A 123 -23.45 0.97 10.47
N PRO A 124 -22.72 1.46 9.45
CA PRO A 124 -21.38 2.01 9.62
C PRO A 124 -21.29 3.01 10.77
N PRO A 125 -20.36 2.80 11.73
CA PRO A 125 -20.28 3.63 12.93
C PRO A 125 -19.69 5.02 12.68
N THR A 126 -19.09 5.23 11.51
CA THR A 126 -18.40 6.47 11.12
C THR A 126 -18.92 7.02 9.81
N ALA A 127 -18.72 8.33 9.63
CA ALA A 127 -18.81 8.97 8.33
C ALA A 127 -17.65 8.49 7.43
N ARG A 128 -17.67 8.90 6.15
CA ARG A 128 -16.54 8.65 5.24
C ARG A 128 -16.32 9.76 4.23
N HIS A 129 -15.11 9.81 3.69
CA HIS A 129 -14.84 10.51 2.43
C HIS A 129 -15.21 9.61 1.23
N LEU A 130 -15.50 10.14 0.03
CA LEU A 130 -15.79 9.27 -1.14
C LEU A 130 -14.66 8.30 -1.49
N LYS A 131 -13.42 8.73 -1.27
CA LYS A 131 -12.24 7.88 -1.53
C LYS A 131 -12.10 6.75 -0.52
N ASN A 132 -12.92 6.74 0.53
CA ASN A 132 -12.99 5.67 1.51
C ASN A 132 -14.21 4.78 1.23
N THR A 133 -14.08 3.47 1.44
CA THR A 133 -15.11 2.47 1.15
C THR A 133 -15.57 1.70 2.37
N TYR A 134 -15.14 2.09 3.58
CA TYR A 134 -15.15 1.27 4.80
C TYR A 134 -14.32 -0.02 4.71
N ALA A 135 -13.59 -0.21 3.60
CA ALA A 135 -12.74 -1.38 3.29
C ALA A 135 -11.54 -0.94 2.44
N SER A 136 -10.87 0.13 2.88
CA SER A 136 -9.76 0.76 2.14
C SER A 136 -8.41 0.09 2.46
N GLU A 137 -8.30 -0.50 3.65
CA GLU A 137 -7.09 -1.13 4.17
C GLU A 137 -6.77 -2.42 3.39
N THR A 138 -5.53 -2.52 2.93
CA THR A 138 -5.00 -3.70 2.24
C THR A 138 -4.74 -4.82 3.26
N PRO A 139 -5.28 -6.04 3.07
CA PRO A 139 -4.94 -7.13 3.99
C PRO A 139 -3.46 -7.50 3.88
N VAL A 140 -2.99 -8.36 4.76
CA VAL A 140 -1.66 -8.98 4.67
C VAL A 140 -1.81 -10.48 4.80
N ALA A 141 -0.88 -11.24 4.23
CA ALA A 141 -0.98 -12.69 4.26
C ALA A 141 0.39 -13.35 4.41
N ASP A 142 0.40 -14.47 5.10
CA ASP A 142 1.47 -15.45 5.04
C ASP A 142 1.02 -16.67 4.24
N GLY A 143 1.95 -17.56 3.91
CA GLY A 143 1.64 -18.77 3.13
C GLY A 143 0.47 -19.63 3.64
N GLY A 144 0.02 -19.48 4.89
CA GLY A 144 -1.09 -20.23 5.49
C GLY A 144 -2.29 -19.39 5.99
N ARG A 145 -2.16 -18.08 6.17
CA ARG A 145 -3.17 -17.21 6.79
C ARG A 145 -3.27 -15.83 6.13
N VAL A 146 -4.45 -15.23 6.22
CA VAL A 146 -4.71 -13.84 5.85
C VAL A 146 -5.19 -13.06 7.06
N TYR A 147 -4.74 -11.81 7.17
CA TYR A 147 -5.07 -10.86 8.21
C TYR A 147 -5.74 -9.65 7.54
N ALA A 148 -7.05 -9.52 7.74
CA ALA A 148 -7.86 -8.45 7.17
C ALA A 148 -8.22 -7.44 8.25
N TYR A 149 -7.80 -6.20 8.06
CA TYR A 149 -8.05 -5.10 8.98
C TYR A 149 -9.10 -4.15 8.41
N PHE A 150 -10.00 -3.68 9.27
CA PHE A 150 -10.98 -2.66 8.99
C PHE A 150 -10.92 -1.67 10.16
N GLY A 151 -10.41 -0.45 9.93
CA GLY A 151 -9.93 0.42 11.02
C GLY A 151 -11.00 0.94 11.99
N ALA A 152 -12.28 0.78 11.66
CA ALA A 152 -13.40 1.10 12.54
C ALA A 152 -14.14 -0.14 13.09
N ILE A 153 -13.65 -1.35 12.80
CA ILE A 153 -14.32 -2.62 13.12
C ILE A 153 -13.38 -3.60 13.83
N GLY A 154 -12.22 -3.92 13.24
CA GLY A 154 -11.31 -4.91 13.81
C GLY A 154 -10.32 -5.53 12.83
N LEU A 155 -9.43 -6.35 13.37
CA LEU A 155 -8.50 -7.22 12.65
C LEU A 155 -8.99 -8.68 12.74
N PHE A 156 -9.03 -9.37 11.62
CA PHE A 156 -9.54 -10.74 11.52
C PHE A 156 -8.51 -11.65 10.86
N CYS A 157 -8.21 -12.78 11.48
CA CYS A 157 -7.30 -13.78 10.93
C CYS A 157 -8.08 -15.00 10.42
N PHE A 158 -7.85 -15.36 9.17
CA PHE A 158 -8.40 -16.57 8.57
C PHE A 158 -7.27 -17.48 8.12
N SER A 159 -7.51 -18.79 8.24
CA SER A 159 -6.73 -19.79 7.49
C SER A 159 -6.92 -19.62 5.98
N ARG A 160 -6.04 -20.24 5.20
CA ARG A 160 -6.12 -20.32 3.74
C ARG A 160 -7.51 -20.76 3.21
N ASP A 161 -8.20 -21.63 3.95
CA ASP A 161 -9.52 -22.16 3.59
C ASP A 161 -10.70 -21.33 4.14
N GLY A 162 -10.41 -20.17 4.72
CA GLY A 162 -11.43 -19.23 5.19
C GLY A 162 -12.02 -19.57 6.54
N LYS A 163 -11.41 -20.46 7.34
CA LYS A 163 -11.80 -20.67 8.74
C LYS A 163 -11.23 -19.56 9.61
N LEU A 164 -12.09 -18.81 10.30
CA LEU A 164 -11.70 -17.80 11.30
C LEU A 164 -10.83 -18.46 12.38
N GLN A 165 -9.66 -17.89 12.64
CA GLN A 165 -8.74 -18.36 13.68
C GLN A 165 -8.88 -17.52 14.95
N TRP A 166 -8.91 -16.20 14.78
CA TRP A 166 -9.09 -15.23 15.86
C TRP A 166 -9.53 -13.89 15.28
N SER A 167 -10.05 -13.01 16.14
CA SER A 167 -10.38 -11.62 15.83
C SER A 167 -9.94 -10.70 16.95
N TYR A 168 -9.53 -9.49 16.59
CA TYR A 168 -9.17 -8.40 17.49
C TYR A 168 -10.09 -7.19 17.19
N PRO A 169 -11.05 -6.86 18.07
CA PRO A 169 -11.99 -5.77 17.82
C PRO A 169 -11.32 -4.40 17.90
N VAL A 170 -11.74 -3.49 17.04
CA VAL A 170 -11.31 -2.08 17.08
C VAL A 170 -12.53 -1.19 17.17
N LYS A 171 -12.55 -0.33 18.19
CA LYS A 171 -13.60 0.66 18.37
C LYS A 171 -13.46 1.77 17.34
N ALA A 172 -14.56 2.11 16.68
CA ALA A 172 -14.65 3.27 15.80
C ALA A 172 -14.32 4.58 16.56
N ARG A 173 -13.58 5.46 15.89
CA ARG A 173 -13.16 6.77 16.41
C ARG A 173 -13.47 7.84 15.39
N GLU A 174 -13.72 9.06 15.86
CA GLU A 174 -13.87 10.20 14.97
C GLU A 174 -12.54 10.45 14.24
N THR A 175 -12.67 10.81 12.96
CA THR A 175 -11.53 11.09 12.08
C THR A 175 -11.71 12.47 11.49
N ARG A 176 -10.63 13.05 10.98
CA ARG A 176 -10.61 14.37 10.36
C ARG A 176 -11.73 14.50 9.34
N TYR A 177 -12.67 15.40 9.61
CA TYR A 177 -13.88 15.63 8.81
C TYR A 177 -14.74 14.38 8.52
N GLY A 178 -14.60 13.33 9.33
CA GLY A 178 -15.25 12.04 9.12
C GLY A 178 -14.73 11.29 7.89
N TRP A 179 -13.44 11.41 7.54
CA TRP A 179 -12.91 10.81 6.31
C TRP A 179 -12.70 9.28 6.36
N GLY A 180 -12.70 8.69 7.56
CA GLY A 180 -12.50 7.26 7.80
C GLY A 180 -11.04 6.84 7.80
N THR A 181 -10.77 5.55 7.98
CA THR A 181 -9.43 4.96 8.12
C THR A 181 -8.92 4.34 6.81
N ALA A 182 -7.59 4.23 6.63
CA ALA A 182 -7.02 3.52 5.48
C ALA A 182 -5.60 2.93 5.70
N ALA A 183 -4.96 3.18 6.85
CA ALA A 183 -3.66 2.58 7.15
C ALA A 183 -3.79 1.05 7.23
N SER A 184 -2.95 0.34 6.46
CA SER A 184 -2.99 -1.12 6.37
C SER A 184 -2.13 -1.77 7.47
N PRO A 185 -2.38 -3.04 7.84
CA PRO A 185 -1.49 -3.79 8.72
C PRO A 185 -0.17 -4.16 8.02
N VAL A 186 0.85 -4.50 8.80
CA VAL A 186 2.12 -5.08 8.32
C VAL A 186 2.51 -6.31 9.13
N LEU A 187 2.97 -7.36 8.45
CA LEU A 187 3.53 -8.57 9.06
C LEU A 187 5.04 -8.47 9.20
N HIS A 188 5.54 -8.79 10.38
CA HIS A 188 6.96 -9.08 10.57
C HIS A 188 7.15 -9.93 11.83
N GLU A 189 7.99 -10.97 11.72
CA GLU A 189 8.43 -11.83 12.84
C GLU A 189 7.34 -12.19 13.86
N GLY A 190 6.35 -12.97 13.42
CA GLY A 190 5.28 -13.44 14.32
C GLY A 190 4.32 -12.35 14.81
N ARG A 191 4.38 -11.13 14.26
CA ARG A 191 3.55 -9.99 14.68
C ARG A 191 2.83 -9.34 13.51
N VAL A 192 1.66 -8.77 13.82
CA VAL A 192 0.90 -7.85 12.98
C VAL A 192 1.00 -6.45 13.61
N TYR A 193 1.56 -5.49 12.90
CA TYR A 193 1.64 -4.10 13.33
C TYR A 193 0.49 -3.29 12.73
N ILE A 194 -0.18 -2.49 13.54
CA ILE A 194 -1.27 -1.61 13.12
C ILE A 194 -1.04 -0.21 13.65
N VAL A 195 -1.17 0.78 12.77
CA VAL A 195 -1.35 2.18 13.13
C VAL A 195 -2.83 2.52 12.96
N ASN A 196 -3.42 3.14 13.97
CA ASN A 196 -4.74 3.75 13.89
C ASN A 196 -4.63 5.19 14.36
N ASP A 197 -4.38 6.08 13.41
CA ASP A 197 -4.33 7.52 13.66
C ASP A 197 -5.72 8.11 13.44
N ASN A 198 -6.27 8.75 14.48
CA ASN A 198 -7.62 9.30 14.51
C ASN A 198 -7.64 10.60 15.36
N ASP A 199 -8.80 11.24 15.52
CA ASP A 199 -8.86 12.54 16.19
C ASP A 199 -9.06 12.44 17.72
N GLU A 200 -9.31 11.24 18.23
CA GLU A 200 -9.53 10.96 19.66
C GLU A 200 -8.29 10.34 20.32
N GLU A 201 -8.00 9.08 19.98
CA GLU A 201 -7.02 8.21 20.64
C GLU A 201 -6.20 7.47 19.58
N SER A 202 -5.15 8.11 19.06
CA SER A 202 -4.24 7.51 18.08
C SER A 202 -3.27 6.52 18.73
N TRP A 203 -2.92 5.45 18.02
CA TRP A 203 -2.02 4.43 18.55
C TRP A 203 -1.30 3.60 17.48
N LEU A 204 -0.16 3.03 17.88
CA LEU A 204 0.54 1.93 17.22
C LEU A 204 0.47 0.71 18.13
N ALA A 205 0.16 -0.47 17.58
CA ALA A 205 0.14 -1.71 18.35
C ALA A 205 0.83 -2.85 17.59
N ALA A 206 1.40 -3.78 18.36
CA ALA A 206 1.84 -5.08 17.88
C ALA A 206 0.90 -6.16 18.41
N ILE A 207 0.36 -6.95 17.49
CA ILE A 207 -0.54 -8.07 17.78
C ILE A 207 0.18 -9.37 17.45
N ASP A 208 0.09 -10.36 18.33
CA ASP A 208 0.61 -11.70 18.08
C ASP A 208 -0.13 -12.34 16.90
N LYS A 209 0.63 -12.70 15.86
CA LYS A 209 0.11 -13.22 14.59
C LYS A 209 -0.60 -14.57 14.76
N ALA A 210 -0.22 -15.38 15.74
CA ALA A 210 -0.78 -16.71 15.92
C ALA A 210 -2.08 -16.68 16.72
N THR A 211 -2.18 -15.78 17.71
CA THR A 211 -3.23 -15.78 18.73
C THR A 211 -4.17 -14.58 18.68
N GLY A 212 -3.78 -13.49 18.01
CA GLY A 212 -4.55 -12.25 17.98
C GLY A 212 -4.46 -11.42 19.27
N ARG A 213 -3.62 -11.82 20.22
CA ARG A 213 -3.42 -11.08 21.47
C ARG A 213 -2.55 -9.86 21.23
N GLU A 214 -2.94 -8.73 21.81
CA GLU A 214 -2.09 -7.55 21.86
C GLU A 214 -0.84 -7.84 22.70
N ILE A 215 0.33 -7.57 22.12
CA ILE A 215 1.63 -7.70 22.79
C ILE A 215 1.95 -6.39 23.50
N TRP A 216 1.84 -5.29 22.76
CA TRP A 216 2.04 -3.94 23.27
C TRP A 216 1.26 -2.92 22.44
N ARG A 217 1.07 -1.74 23.03
CA ARG A 217 0.46 -0.57 22.42
C ARG A 217 1.15 0.69 22.89
N VAL A 218 1.33 1.63 21.96
CA VAL A 218 1.92 2.94 22.21
C VAL A 218 0.93 4.00 21.74
N ALA A 219 0.59 4.93 22.63
CA ALA A 219 -0.20 6.10 22.29
C ALA A 219 0.59 7.02 21.33
N ARG A 220 -0.13 7.68 20.43
CA ARG A 220 0.43 8.60 19.44
C ARG A 220 -0.24 9.96 19.55
N ASP A 221 0.55 11.01 19.34
CA ASP A 221 0.04 12.39 19.36
C ASP A 221 -0.48 12.81 17.97
N GLU A 222 -0.06 12.08 16.94
CA GLU A 222 -0.44 12.33 15.55
C GLU A 222 -1.95 12.06 15.36
N LYS A 223 -2.68 13.07 14.86
CA LYS A 223 -4.12 12.98 14.56
C LYS A 223 -4.37 12.18 13.28
N SER A 224 -5.60 12.18 12.76
CA SER A 224 -5.99 11.36 11.59
C SER A 224 -4.98 11.40 10.43
N ASN A 225 -4.43 10.23 10.09
CA ASN A 225 -3.53 10.00 8.97
C ASN A 225 -3.78 8.62 8.34
N TRP A 226 -3.26 8.40 7.13
CA TRP A 226 -3.58 7.23 6.31
C TRP A 226 -2.35 6.43 5.87
N ALA A 227 -1.15 6.81 6.33
CA ALA A 227 0.07 6.09 5.99
C ALA A 227 0.13 4.73 6.70
N THR A 228 0.45 3.69 5.93
CA THR A 228 0.72 2.34 6.46
C THR A 228 2.07 2.36 7.20
N PRO A 229 2.22 1.72 8.38
CA PRO A 229 3.53 1.59 9.02
C PRO A 229 4.48 0.80 8.12
N PHE A 230 5.79 1.00 8.28
CA PHE A 230 6.80 0.27 7.54
C PHE A 230 7.79 -0.38 8.49
N VAL A 231 8.10 -1.66 8.26
CA VAL A 231 9.14 -2.36 9.00
C VAL A 231 10.45 -2.24 8.23
N TRP A 232 11.39 -1.47 8.79
CA TRP A 232 12.70 -1.25 8.21
C TRP A 232 13.76 -2.08 8.93
N THR A 233 14.25 -3.10 8.25
CA THR A 233 15.38 -3.92 8.74
C THR A 233 16.68 -3.50 8.05
N HIS A 234 17.70 -3.19 8.85
CA HIS A 234 19.03 -2.82 8.36
C HIS A 234 20.09 -3.09 9.43
N GLY A 235 21.29 -3.55 9.05
CA GLY A 235 22.41 -3.73 9.98
C GLY A 235 22.08 -4.56 11.23
N GLY A 236 21.18 -5.55 11.13
CA GLY A 236 20.70 -6.35 12.26
C GLY A 236 19.69 -5.67 13.19
N ARG A 237 19.26 -4.44 12.88
CA ARG A 237 18.22 -3.69 13.60
C ARG A 237 16.90 -3.77 12.84
N THR A 238 15.80 -3.93 13.57
CA THR A 238 14.44 -3.81 13.06
C THR A 238 13.76 -2.58 13.66
N GLU A 239 13.13 -1.79 12.81
CA GLU A 239 12.47 -0.53 13.17
C GLU A 239 11.05 -0.48 12.60
N ILE A 240 10.08 -0.05 13.40
CA ILE A 240 8.69 0.14 12.99
C ILE A 240 8.52 1.64 12.79
N VAL A 241 8.53 2.06 11.52
CA VAL A 241 8.44 3.46 11.09
C VAL A 241 6.99 3.82 10.85
N THR A 242 6.57 4.95 11.42
CA THR A 242 5.21 5.48 11.30
C THR A 242 5.29 6.94 10.90
N SER A 243 4.50 7.33 9.91
CA SER A 243 4.44 8.72 9.44
C SER A 243 3.05 9.29 9.71
N GLY A 244 3.00 10.48 10.28
CA GLY A 244 1.76 11.17 10.60
C GLY A 244 1.94 12.69 10.55
N THR A 245 0.90 13.40 10.98
CA THR A 245 0.82 14.86 10.95
C THR A 245 2.06 15.48 11.59
N HIS A 246 2.85 16.18 10.79
CA HIS A 246 4.08 16.88 11.19
C HIS A 246 5.22 16.02 11.78
N ARG A 247 5.05 14.70 11.91
CA ARG A 247 6.01 13.83 12.59
C ARG A 247 6.16 12.46 11.90
N VAL A 248 7.37 11.95 11.91
CA VAL A 248 7.68 10.53 11.71
C VAL A 248 8.31 10.00 12.98
N ARG A 249 7.90 8.81 13.40
CA ARG A 249 8.46 8.11 14.57
C ARG A 249 8.91 6.72 14.16
N SER A 250 10.08 6.32 14.65
CA SER A 250 10.56 4.94 14.57
C SER A 250 10.60 4.33 15.95
N TYR A 251 10.10 3.11 16.05
CA TYR A 251 10.07 2.31 17.27
C TYR A 251 10.87 1.02 17.07
N ASP A 252 11.42 0.47 18.15
CA ASP A 252 11.94 -0.90 18.09
C ASP A 252 10.80 -1.93 18.11
N SER A 253 11.18 -3.21 18.07
CA SER A 253 10.25 -4.32 18.11
C SER A 253 9.36 -4.32 19.36
N ASP A 254 9.77 -3.71 20.46
CA ASP A 254 9.04 -3.70 21.73
C ASP A 254 8.26 -2.40 21.94
N GLY A 255 8.15 -1.56 20.91
CA GLY A 255 7.38 -0.32 20.93
C GLY A 255 8.11 0.85 21.58
N LYS A 256 9.42 0.74 21.85
CA LYS A 256 10.18 1.86 22.41
C LYS A 256 10.58 2.83 21.30
N LEU A 257 10.32 4.12 21.52
CA LEU A 257 10.72 5.17 20.58
C LEU A 257 12.25 5.19 20.41
N LEU A 258 12.70 5.14 19.16
CA LEU A 258 14.10 5.15 18.76
C LEU A 258 14.53 6.53 18.29
N TRP A 259 13.78 7.09 17.34
CA TRP A 259 14.01 8.42 16.80
C TRP A 259 12.71 9.05 16.31
N GLN A 260 12.74 10.37 16.16
CA GLN A 260 11.65 11.17 15.59
C GLN A 260 12.17 12.19 14.58
N LEU A 261 11.35 12.52 13.60
CA LEU A 261 11.62 13.50 12.56
C LEU A 261 10.42 14.43 12.39
N GLY A 262 10.65 15.75 12.47
CA GLY A 262 9.68 16.78 12.14
C GLY A 262 9.61 17.14 10.66
N GLY A 263 8.67 18.01 10.32
CA GLY A 263 8.61 18.64 9.01
C GLY A 263 7.71 17.94 7.99
N MET A 264 6.90 16.95 8.41
CA MET A 264 5.83 16.37 7.59
C MET A 264 4.68 17.37 7.36
N SER A 265 3.91 17.14 6.30
CA SER A 265 2.65 17.84 6.05
C SER A 265 1.59 17.50 7.09
N SER A 266 0.52 18.30 7.12
CA SER A 266 -0.63 18.13 8.00
C SER A 266 -1.43 16.85 7.72
N ILE A 267 -1.31 16.30 6.52
CA ILE A 267 -1.84 15.00 6.12
C ILE A 267 -0.72 14.16 5.51
N VAL A 268 -0.60 12.91 5.95
CA VAL A 268 0.32 11.91 5.41
C VAL A 268 -0.43 10.67 4.95
N ILE A 269 -0.20 10.30 3.70
CA ILE A 269 -0.79 9.14 3.00
C ILE A 269 0.30 8.25 2.38
N PRO A 270 1.37 8.79 1.75
CA PRO A 270 2.42 7.95 1.19
C PRO A 270 3.06 7.05 2.25
N THR A 271 3.21 5.78 1.92
CA THR A 271 3.79 4.77 2.81
C THR A 271 5.32 4.81 2.72
N PRO A 272 6.04 4.81 3.86
CA PRO A 272 7.49 4.70 3.86
C PRO A 272 7.97 3.41 3.19
N PHE A 273 9.16 3.45 2.60
CA PHE A 273 9.82 2.26 2.04
C PHE A 273 11.33 2.45 2.05
N ALA A 274 12.09 1.36 1.83
CA ALA A 274 13.54 1.42 1.80
C ALA A 274 14.13 0.85 0.51
N ARG A 275 15.21 1.47 0.02
CA ARG A 275 16.04 1.00 -1.09
C ARG A 275 17.43 1.62 -0.97
N HIS A 276 18.46 0.96 -1.50
CA HIS A 276 19.85 1.45 -1.44
C HIS A 276 20.34 1.76 -0.01
N GLY A 277 19.82 1.04 0.98
CA GLY A 277 20.10 1.27 2.40
C GLY A 277 19.49 2.55 2.99
N LEU A 278 18.71 3.32 2.22
CA LEU A 278 18.02 4.52 2.66
C LEU A 278 16.53 4.24 2.89
N LEU A 279 15.96 4.90 3.89
CA LEU A 279 14.51 4.97 4.14
C LEU A 279 13.96 6.24 3.50
N TYR A 280 12.95 6.11 2.65
CA TYR A 280 12.29 7.23 1.99
C TYR A 280 10.97 7.55 2.69
N LEU A 281 10.80 8.83 3.03
CA LEU A 281 9.62 9.37 3.70
C LEU A 281 9.07 10.50 2.85
N ALA A 282 7.77 10.48 2.57
CA ALA A 282 7.14 11.51 1.76
C ALA A 282 5.77 11.89 2.31
N SER A 283 5.43 13.15 2.17
CA SER A 283 4.09 13.66 2.43
C SER A 283 3.87 14.91 1.59
N GLY A 284 2.63 15.23 1.24
CA GLY A 284 2.43 16.32 0.28
C GLY A 284 1.01 16.79 0.15
N TYR A 285 0.32 17.06 1.26
CA TYR A 285 -1.03 17.59 1.19
C TYR A 285 -1.08 18.83 0.30
N VAL A 286 -2.02 18.83 -0.64
CA VAL A 286 -2.10 19.87 -1.67
C VAL A 286 -2.41 21.25 -1.09
N GLY A 287 -3.02 21.33 0.11
CA GLY A 287 -3.29 22.57 0.82
C GLY A 287 -2.15 23.10 1.67
N ASP A 288 -1.09 22.32 1.88
CA ASP A 288 0.04 22.73 2.71
C ASP A 288 1.12 23.45 1.91
N GLN A 289 1.87 24.31 2.61
CA GLN A 289 3.03 25.02 2.05
C GLN A 289 4.25 24.11 1.87
N VAL A 290 4.33 22.99 2.59
CA VAL A 290 5.47 22.05 2.51
C VAL A 290 4.96 20.70 2.05
N ARG A 291 5.66 20.13 1.06
CA ARG A 291 5.41 18.79 0.51
C ARG A 291 6.71 18.00 0.54
N PRO A 292 7.13 17.58 1.74
CA PRO A 292 8.48 17.11 1.97
C PRO A 292 8.74 15.71 1.40
N VAL A 293 9.99 15.47 1.03
CA VAL A 293 10.58 14.15 0.88
C VAL A 293 11.90 14.11 1.64
N PHE A 294 12.11 13.08 2.45
CA PHE A 294 13.36 12.81 3.13
C PHE A 294 13.90 11.45 2.70
N ALA A 295 15.22 11.35 2.53
CA ALA A 295 15.93 10.08 2.57
C ALA A 295 16.75 9.99 3.85
N VAL A 296 16.51 8.96 4.64
CA VAL A 296 17.07 8.76 5.98
C VAL A 296 18.10 7.63 5.94
N ARG A 297 19.27 7.88 6.53
CA ARG A 297 20.34 6.90 6.74
C ARG A 297 20.02 6.00 7.94
N PRO A 298 20.50 4.75 7.93
CA PRO A 298 20.29 3.81 9.02
C PRO A 298 20.95 4.28 10.33
N GLY A 299 20.51 3.69 11.44
CA GLY A 299 21.20 3.80 12.73
C GLY A 299 20.84 5.03 13.57
N ALA A 300 19.80 5.76 13.18
CA ALA A 300 19.42 7.00 13.85
C ALA A 300 18.88 6.79 15.29
N ARG A 301 19.02 7.84 16.12
CA ARG A 301 18.53 7.92 17.52
C ARG A 301 18.17 9.36 17.87
N GLY A 302 17.15 9.55 18.72
CA GLY A 302 16.74 10.88 19.19
C GLY A 302 15.96 11.72 18.16
N ASP A 303 15.95 13.03 18.30
CA ASP A 303 15.38 13.93 17.29
C ASP A 303 16.39 14.16 16.16
N ILE A 304 16.00 13.78 14.94
CA ILE A 304 16.85 13.83 13.75
C ILE A 304 16.43 14.94 12.78
N SER A 305 15.52 15.83 13.23
CA SER A 305 14.98 16.91 12.43
C SER A 305 16.06 17.83 11.88
N LEU A 306 15.86 18.26 10.64
CA LEU A 306 16.66 19.32 10.04
C LEU A 306 16.36 20.67 10.70
N LYS A 307 17.37 21.50 10.85
CA LYS A 307 17.22 22.91 11.19
C LYS A 307 16.79 23.71 9.96
N PRO A 308 16.20 24.91 10.12
CA PRO A 308 15.85 25.76 8.99
C PRO A 308 17.04 25.99 8.05
N GLY A 309 16.83 25.74 6.75
CA GLY A 309 17.85 25.89 5.70
C GLY A 309 18.73 24.67 5.48
N GLU A 310 18.73 23.67 6.36
CA GLU A 310 19.45 22.42 6.14
C GLU A 310 18.72 21.52 5.13
N THR A 311 19.49 20.82 4.30
CA THR A 311 19.00 19.81 3.35
C THR A 311 19.52 18.41 3.67
N SER A 312 20.44 18.30 4.64
CA SER A 312 21.01 17.03 5.12
C SER A 312 21.61 17.23 6.51
N ASN A 313 21.78 16.14 7.24
CA ASN A 313 22.55 16.09 8.49
C ASN A 313 23.17 14.68 8.61
N ALA A 314 23.61 14.28 9.81
CA ALA A 314 24.19 12.94 10.03
C ALA A 314 23.23 11.79 9.62
N HIS A 315 21.93 11.95 9.87
CA HIS A 315 20.92 10.92 9.63
C HIS A 315 20.03 11.18 8.41
N ILE A 316 19.99 12.41 7.89
CA ILE A 316 19.25 12.75 6.67
C ILE A 316 20.24 12.83 5.51
N ALA A 317 20.10 11.93 4.54
CA ALA A 317 20.92 11.88 3.33
C ALA A 317 20.66 13.08 2.42
N TRP A 318 19.39 13.36 2.19
CA TRP A 318 18.91 14.51 1.44
C TRP A 318 17.45 14.80 1.80
N PHE A 319 17.02 16.03 1.54
CA PHE A 319 15.68 16.52 1.78
C PHE A 319 15.23 17.44 0.66
N HIS A 320 13.98 17.28 0.24
CA HIS A 320 13.28 18.18 -0.68
C HIS A 320 12.01 18.71 -0.05
N PRO A 321 11.81 20.04 0.04
CA PRO A 321 10.63 20.60 0.68
C PRO A 321 9.36 20.52 -0.17
N GLN A 322 9.47 20.22 -1.47
CA GLN A 322 8.36 20.31 -2.44
C GLN A 322 8.23 19.12 -3.40
N ALA A 323 8.96 18.03 -3.15
CA ALA A 323 8.96 16.85 -4.03
C ALA A 323 7.95 15.77 -3.63
N GLY A 324 7.16 16.00 -2.57
CA GLY A 324 6.24 15.02 -1.99
C GLY A 324 4.90 14.97 -2.72
N PRO A 325 4.38 13.76 -3.03
CA PRO A 325 3.02 13.59 -3.54
C PRO A 325 1.98 13.63 -2.41
N TYR A 326 0.69 13.80 -2.77
CA TYR A 326 -0.38 13.73 -1.78
C TYR A 326 -0.81 12.27 -1.53
N ASN A 327 -1.32 11.54 -2.53
CA ASN A 327 -1.79 10.15 -2.35
C ASN A 327 -0.73 9.09 -2.73
N PRO A 328 -0.15 9.08 -3.94
CA PRO A 328 0.69 7.96 -4.40
C PRO A 328 1.96 7.81 -3.57
N SER A 329 2.31 6.58 -3.19
CA SER A 329 3.62 6.30 -2.60
C SER A 329 4.70 6.37 -3.69
N PRO A 330 5.81 7.12 -3.50
CA PRO A 330 6.91 7.18 -4.45
C PRO A 330 7.55 5.81 -4.74
N LEU A 331 8.42 5.78 -5.75
CA LEU A 331 9.05 4.56 -6.24
C LEU A 331 10.55 4.78 -6.43
N VAL A 332 11.38 3.83 -5.99
CA VAL A 332 12.78 3.76 -6.43
C VAL A 332 12.93 2.58 -7.38
N TYR A 333 13.42 2.84 -8.59
CA TYR A 333 13.72 1.83 -9.59
C TYR A 333 15.03 2.16 -10.32
N GLY A 334 15.94 1.19 -10.39
CA GLY A 334 17.34 1.47 -10.72
C GLY A 334 17.96 2.44 -9.72
N ASP A 335 18.60 3.50 -10.23
CA ASP A 335 19.24 4.54 -9.43
C ASP A 335 18.34 5.77 -9.16
N TYR A 336 17.08 5.72 -9.58
CA TYR A 336 16.21 6.89 -9.58
C TYR A 336 15.06 6.77 -8.59
N TYR A 337 14.76 7.88 -7.92
CA TYR A 337 13.57 8.11 -7.12
C TYR A 337 12.55 8.89 -7.95
N TYR A 338 11.40 8.26 -8.20
CA TYR A 338 10.31 8.79 -9.00
C TYR A 338 9.14 9.22 -8.13
N THR A 339 8.65 10.44 -8.37
CA THR A 339 7.42 10.93 -7.76
C THR A 339 6.32 11.04 -8.81
N LEU A 340 5.22 10.31 -8.60
CA LEU A 340 3.95 10.52 -9.28
C LEU A 340 3.07 11.43 -8.42
N PHE A 341 2.74 12.61 -8.95
CA PHE A 341 1.81 13.53 -8.30
C PHE A 341 0.37 13.29 -8.75
N ASP A 342 -0.57 13.58 -7.86
CA ASP A 342 -2.00 13.28 -7.94
C ASP A 342 -2.72 13.82 -9.17
N ARG A 343 -2.17 14.87 -9.80
CA ARG A 343 -2.74 15.46 -11.02
C ARG A 343 -2.06 14.95 -12.30
N GLY A 344 -1.23 13.91 -12.25
CA GLY A 344 -0.53 13.36 -13.40
C GLY A 344 0.75 14.11 -13.78
N PHE A 345 1.44 14.70 -12.80
CA PHE A 345 2.81 15.16 -13.00
C PHE A 345 3.79 14.10 -12.51
N PHE A 346 4.97 14.05 -13.11
CA PHE A 346 6.01 13.08 -12.83
C PHE A 346 7.37 13.78 -12.72
N THR A 347 8.20 13.37 -11.76
CA THR A 347 9.58 13.87 -11.60
C THR A 347 10.53 12.71 -11.33
N ALA A 348 11.82 12.93 -11.57
CA ALA A 348 12.86 12.00 -11.18
C ALA A 348 14.03 12.71 -10.49
N HIS A 349 14.53 12.07 -9.45
CA HIS A 349 15.74 12.47 -8.74
C HIS A 349 16.67 11.26 -8.63
N ASP A 350 17.96 11.49 -8.46
CA ASP A 350 18.88 10.43 -8.07
C ASP A 350 18.49 9.93 -6.66
N ALA A 351 18.30 8.62 -6.51
CA ALA A 351 17.76 8.04 -5.29
C ALA A 351 18.69 8.19 -4.08
N ARG A 352 20.01 8.30 -4.29
CA ARG A 352 21.00 8.34 -3.20
C ARG A 352 21.34 9.77 -2.78
N THR A 353 21.28 10.71 -3.70
CA THR A 353 21.72 12.10 -3.51
C THR A 353 20.57 13.10 -3.52
N GLY A 354 19.41 12.72 -4.06
CA GLY A 354 18.27 13.60 -4.26
C GLY A 354 18.47 14.61 -5.38
N LYS A 355 19.57 14.59 -6.13
CA LYS A 355 19.78 15.53 -7.23
C LYS A 355 18.69 15.37 -8.29
N GLU A 356 18.10 16.47 -8.76
CA GLU A 356 17.14 16.43 -9.87
C GLU A 356 17.77 15.78 -11.11
N VAL A 357 17.05 14.85 -11.71
CA VAL A 357 17.42 14.18 -12.97
C VAL A 357 16.60 14.77 -14.10
N TYR A 358 15.29 14.86 -13.91
CA TYR A 358 14.44 15.73 -14.71
C TYR A 358 13.33 16.34 -13.86
N SER A 359 12.98 17.56 -14.22
CA SER A 359 11.96 18.36 -13.55
C SER A 359 10.55 17.87 -13.91
N ARG A 360 9.54 18.60 -13.44
CA ARG A 360 8.14 18.19 -13.49
C ARG A 360 7.60 18.08 -14.92
N VAL A 361 7.28 16.86 -15.35
CA VAL A 361 6.66 16.57 -16.66
C VAL A 361 5.21 16.12 -16.48
N ARG A 362 4.30 16.58 -17.36
CA ARG A 362 2.92 16.11 -17.41
C ARG A 362 2.88 14.78 -18.16
N ILE A 363 2.34 13.71 -17.54
CA ILE A 363 2.26 12.38 -18.18
C ILE A 363 1.33 12.44 -19.40
N ASP A 364 0.11 12.92 -19.19
CA ASP A 364 -0.91 13.11 -20.22
C ASP A 364 -1.88 14.22 -19.74
N PRO A 365 -2.13 15.27 -20.52
CA PRO A 365 -3.11 16.32 -20.18
C PRO A 365 -4.55 15.81 -20.00
N ALA A 366 -4.91 14.68 -20.61
CA ALA A 366 -6.23 14.07 -20.55
C ALA A 366 -6.42 13.13 -19.35
N ALA A 367 -5.34 12.73 -18.66
CA ALA A 367 -5.44 11.88 -17.49
C ALA A 367 -6.12 12.64 -16.33
N SER A 368 -7.06 11.98 -15.65
CA SER A 368 -7.64 12.51 -14.42
C SER A 368 -6.66 12.40 -13.24
N ALA A 369 -7.15 12.06 -12.05
CA ALA A 369 -6.32 11.97 -10.86
C ALA A 369 -5.57 10.63 -10.76
N PHE A 370 -4.53 10.60 -9.94
CA PHE A 370 -3.76 9.41 -9.61
C PHE A 370 -3.82 9.19 -8.09
N THR A 371 -4.37 8.04 -7.69
CA THR A 371 -4.34 7.57 -6.29
C THR A 371 -3.46 6.34 -6.12
N ALA A 372 -3.48 5.42 -7.10
CA ALA A 372 -2.65 4.23 -7.06
C ALA A 372 -1.16 4.61 -7.08
N SER A 373 -0.35 3.89 -6.30
CA SER A 373 1.10 4.09 -6.31
C SER A 373 1.69 3.48 -7.57
N PRO A 374 2.70 4.11 -8.21
CA PRO A 374 3.38 3.53 -9.35
C PRO A 374 4.13 2.23 -8.97
N TRP A 375 4.31 1.38 -9.98
CA TRP A 375 5.11 0.16 -9.89
C TRP A 375 6.10 0.07 -11.06
N ALA A 376 7.09 -0.81 -10.96
CA ALA A 376 8.06 -1.00 -12.02
C ALA A 376 8.55 -2.44 -12.18
N TYR A 377 8.94 -2.74 -13.42
CA TYR A 377 9.64 -3.96 -13.87
C TYR A 377 10.10 -3.75 -15.32
N ASN A 378 10.99 -4.61 -15.84
CA ASN A 378 11.42 -4.63 -17.25
C ASN A 378 11.86 -3.27 -17.83
N GLY A 379 12.51 -2.44 -17.01
CA GLY A 379 12.98 -1.11 -17.45
C GLY A 379 11.86 -0.07 -17.59
N LYS A 380 10.68 -0.34 -17.02
CA LYS A 380 9.47 0.47 -17.20
C LYS A 380 8.81 0.79 -15.87
N ILE A 381 8.20 1.95 -15.81
CA ILE A 381 7.39 2.44 -14.71
C ILE A 381 5.95 2.55 -15.20
N PHE A 382 5.02 2.15 -14.36
CA PHE A 382 3.62 2.13 -14.69
C PHE A 382 2.85 3.02 -13.70
N ALA A 383 2.03 3.91 -14.24
CA ALA A 383 1.20 4.84 -13.47
C ALA A 383 -0.27 4.64 -13.84
N LEU A 384 -1.07 4.11 -12.90
CA LEU A 384 -2.50 3.87 -13.06
C LEU A 384 -3.30 5.09 -12.59
N SER A 385 -4.03 5.73 -13.50
CA SER A 385 -4.95 6.81 -13.16
C SER A 385 -6.29 6.27 -12.66
N GLU A 386 -7.09 7.15 -12.08
CA GLU A 386 -8.47 6.88 -11.68
C GLU A 386 -9.39 6.63 -12.87
N ASP A 387 -8.93 6.81 -14.11
CA ASP A 387 -9.69 6.45 -15.30
C ASP A 387 -9.68 4.95 -15.61
N GLY A 388 -8.77 4.20 -14.99
CA GLY A 388 -8.46 2.84 -15.43
C GLY A 388 -7.37 2.80 -16.50
N ASP A 389 -6.76 3.94 -16.79
CA ASP A 389 -5.65 4.08 -17.74
C ASP A 389 -4.31 3.86 -17.03
N THR A 390 -3.50 2.93 -17.53
CA THR A 390 -2.11 2.75 -17.12
C THR A 390 -1.16 3.34 -18.15
N PHE A 391 -0.40 4.36 -17.74
CA PHE A 391 0.65 4.97 -18.52
C PHE A 391 1.96 4.23 -18.29
N VAL A 392 2.59 3.76 -19.37
CA VAL A 392 3.86 3.06 -19.33
C VAL A 392 4.96 4.03 -19.71
N ILE A 393 5.91 4.24 -18.81
CA ILE A 393 6.99 5.22 -18.91
C ILE A 393 8.30 4.44 -18.90
N ALA A 394 9.24 4.77 -19.80
CA ALA A 394 10.57 4.20 -19.74
C ALA A 394 11.29 4.67 -18.46
N ALA A 395 11.87 3.74 -17.70
CA ALA A 395 12.78 4.11 -16.61
C ALA A 395 14.09 4.64 -17.20
N GLY A 396 14.67 5.64 -16.54
CA GLY A 396 15.92 6.27 -16.98
C GLY A 396 16.04 7.73 -16.59
N SER A 397 17.03 8.38 -17.19
CA SER A 397 17.39 9.79 -16.98
C SER A 397 16.54 10.78 -17.75
N GLU A 398 15.63 10.32 -18.60
CA GLU A 398 14.74 11.15 -19.40
C GLU A 398 13.30 10.62 -19.31
N PHE A 399 12.34 11.54 -19.33
CA PHE A 399 10.93 11.15 -19.40
C PHE A 399 10.59 10.69 -20.83
N ARG A 400 10.10 9.46 -20.96
CA ARG A 400 9.55 8.95 -22.22
C ARG A 400 8.34 8.08 -21.95
N LEU A 401 7.16 8.59 -22.30
CA LEU A 401 5.92 7.81 -22.34
C LEU A 401 6.00 6.84 -23.54
N ILE A 402 5.87 5.54 -23.28
CA ILE A 402 6.05 4.49 -24.31
C ILE A 402 4.75 3.78 -24.67
N ALA A 403 3.77 3.71 -23.78
CA ALA A 403 2.47 3.09 -24.06
C ALA A 403 1.39 3.56 -23.09
N LYS A 404 0.14 3.23 -23.43
CA LYS A 404 -1.04 3.40 -22.58
C LYS A 404 -1.92 2.15 -22.68
N ASN A 405 -2.36 1.62 -21.55
CA ASN A 405 -3.32 0.51 -21.45
C ASN A 405 -4.59 1.00 -20.77
N SER A 406 -5.78 0.54 -21.17
CA SER A 406 -7.06 0.92 -20.54
C SER A 406 -7.86 -0.30 -20.09
N LEU A 407 -8.47 -0.20 -18.91
CA LEU A 407 -9.48 -1.14 -18.42
C LEU A 407 -10.92 -0.60 -18.53
N ASP A 408 -11.08 0.65 -18.98
CA ASP A 408 -12.36 1.34 -19.16
C ASP A 408 -13.23 1.36 -17.88
N GLU A 409 -12.60 1.31 -16.71
CA GLU A 409 -13.26 1.29 -15.41
C GLU A 409 -12.38 1.94 -14.35
N MET A 410 -12.98 2.73 -13.46
CA MET A 410 -12.27 3.45 -12.41
C MET A 410 -11.42 2.50 -11.55
N CYS A 411 -10.17 2.90 -11.30
CA CYS A 411 -9.22 2.16 -10.48
C CYS A 411 -8.59 3.08 -9.43
N MET A 412 -8.40 2.58 -8.21
CA MET A 412 -7.67 3.31 -7.15
C MET A 412 -6.71 2.43 -6.36
N ALA A 413 -6.97 1.13 -6.33
CA ALA A 413 -6.12 0.17 -5.66
C ALA A 413 -4.77 0.06 -6.38
N THR A 414 -3.68 -0.02 -5.61
CA THR A 414 -2.36 -0.27 -6.20
C THR A 414 -2.31 -1.72 -6.70
N PRO A 415 -1.88 -1.99 -7.94
CA PRO A 415 -1.79 -3.35 -8.45
C PRO A 415 -0.82 -4.23 -7.66
N ALA A 416 -1.04 -5.54 -7.74
CA ALA A 416 -0.12 -6.54 -7.21
C ALA A 416 0.61 -7.26 -8.35
N ILE A 417 1.91 -7.48 -8.18
CA ILE A 417 2.72 -8.25 -9.12
C ILE A 417 3.03 -9.58 -8.45
N ALA A 418 2.65 -10.68 -9.10
CA ALA A 418 2.95 -12.02 -8.60
C ALA A 418 2.81 -13.07 -9.70
N ARG A 419 3.71 -14.06 -9.70
CA ARG A 419 3.62 -15.29 -10.51
C ARG A 419 3.43 -14.98 -12.01
N GLY A 420 4.26 -14.09 -12.55
CA GLY A 420 4.26 -13.66 -13.95
C GLY A 420 3.00 -12.90 -14.35
N SER A 421 2.29 -12.30 -13.39
CA SER A 421 1.01 -11.62 -13.65
C SER A 421 0.92 -10.30 -12.90
N LEU A 422 0.11 -9.40 -13.44
CA LEU A 422 -0.32 -8.16 -12.81
C LEU A 422 -1.79 -8.29 -12.41
N LEU A 423 -2.09 -8.09 -11.13
CA LEU A 423 -3.45 -8.08 -10.60
C LEU A 423 -3.92 -6.65 -10.42
N ILE A 424 -4.93 -6.26 -11.19
CA ILE A 424 -5.49 -4.90 -11.14
C ILE A 424 -6.92 -4.99 -10.64
N ARG A 425 -7.23 -4.21 -9.59
CA ARG A 425 -8.58 -4.07 -9.06
C ARG A 425 -9.20 -2.76 -9.56
N SER A 426 -10.29 -2.89 -10.30
CA SER A 426 -11.17 -1.79 -10.66
C SER A 426 -12.31 -1.63 -9.64
N ALA A 427 -13.20 -0.67 -9.88
CA ALA A 427 -14.37 -0.41 -9.05
C ALA A 427 -15.23 -1.65 -8.78
N SER A 428 -15.39 -2.55 -9.75
CA SER A 428 -16.23 -3.74 -9.60
C SER A 428 -15.58 -5.08 -9.97
N HIS A 429 -14.34 -5.08 -10.49
CA HIS A 429 -13.66 -6.30 -10.92
C HIS A 429 -12.22 -6.43 -10.41
N LEU A 430 -11.76 -7.67 -10.34
CA LEU A 430 -10.35 -8.02 -10.28
C LEU A 430 -9.94 -8.63 -11.63
N TYR A 431 -8.86 -8.13 -12.20
CA TYR A 431 -8.25 -8.63 -13.42
C TYR A 431 -6.94 -9.34 -13.08
N ARG A 432 -6.71 -10.50 -13.69
CA ARG A 432 -5.36 -11.04 -13.83
C ARG A 432 -4.87 -10.82 -15.25
N ILE A 433 -3.93 -9.90 -15.39
CA ILE A 433 -3.23 -9.61 -16.63
C ILE A 433 -1.97 -10.49 -16.69
N GLY A 434 -1.74 -11.15 -17.82
CA GLY A 434 -0.59 -12.02 -18.03
C GLY A 434 -0.30 -12.19 -19.52
N VAL A 435 0.96 -12.47 -19.84
CA VAL A 435 1.36 -12.81 -21.22
C VAL A 435 0.81 -14.20 -21.52
N LYS A 436 -0.05 -14.29 -22.54
CA LYS A 436 -0.59 -15.57 -23.04
C LYS A 436 0.44 -16.28 -23.91
#